data_AF-A0A1G0EM19-F1
#
_entry.id   AF-A0A1G0EM19-F1
#
_cell.length_a   1.000
_cell.length_b   1.000
_cell.length_c   1.000
_cell.angle_alpha   90.00
_cell.angle_beta   90.00
_cell.angle_gamma   90.00
#
_symmetry.space_group_name_H-M   'P 1'
#
loop_
_entity.id
_entity.type
_entity.pdbx_description
1 polymer ?
#
loop_
_entity_poly.entity_id
_entity_poly.type
_entity_poly.pdbx_seq_one_letter_code
_entity_poly.pdbx_strand_id
1 'polypeptide(L)'
;MGLAVAALAAYSNIHDSVAFRIIAVSAAAELGYVPQISNERGVKVTVTLQNTPNEAEAWDFEVVLETHTKTLNDDLAKSSVLIADGRQYLPLGWEGAPPGGHHRKGSLRFKAIAPQPQIIELQIRLAGDASPRSSKWLLK
;
A
#
# COMPACT_ATOMS: atom_id res chain seq x y z
N MET A 1 8.72 33.67 -16.39
CA MET A 1 8.66 32.24 -16.78
C MET A 1 10.04 31.66 -16.49
N GLY A 2 10.29 30.70 -15.61
CA GLY A 2 9.42 29.92 -14.76
C GLY A 2 10.08 29.71 -13.38
N LEU A 3 9.29 29.15 -12.49
CA LEU A 3 9.45 29.08 -11.04
C LEU A 3 10.67 28.25 -10.61
N ALA A 4 11.50 28.83 -9.73
CA ALA A 4 12.30 28.06 -8.79
C ALA A 4 11.35 27.57 -7.68
N VAL A 5 11.19 26.25 -7.54
CA VAL A 5 10.48 25.67 -6.38
C VAL A 5 11.54 25.14 -5.43
N ALA A 6 11.52 25.73 -4.24
CA ALA A 6 12.50 25.62 -3.18
C ALA A 6 12.60 24.20 -2.61
N ALA A 7 13.83 23.73 -2.45
CA ALA A 7 14.18 22.73 -1.45
C ALA A 7 14.06 23.43 -0.08
N LEU A 8 13.02 23.11 0.70
CA LEU A 8 12.93 23.58 2.07
C LEU A 8 13.55 22.53 3.00
N ALA A 9 14.64 22.98 3.61
CA ALA A 9 15.46 22.28 4.58
C ALA A 9 14.65 21.83 5.82
N ALA A 10 15.16 20.77 6.42
CA ALA A 10 14.78 20.28 7.73
C ALA A 10 14.82 21.40 8.79
N TYR A 11 13.82 21.41 9.68
CA TYR A 11 13.96 22.04 10.99
C TYR A 11 13.72 20.99 12.06
N SER A 12 14.83 20.49 12.60
CA SER A 12 14.89 19.64 13.78
C SER A 12 14.89 20.55 15.00
N ASN A 13 13.84 20.53 15.81
CA ASN A 13 13.88 20.96 17.20
C ASN A 13 13.73 19.73 18.08
N ILE A 14 14.88 19.18 18.48
CA ILE A 14 14.99 18.11 19.47
C ILE A 14 15.21 18.81 20.82
N HIS A 15 14.24 18.71 21.71
CA HIS A 15 14.49 18.72 23.14
C HIS A 15 13.66 17.61 23.81
N ASP A 16 14.42 16.66 24.33
CA ASP A 16 14.06 15.63 25.31
C ASP A 16 13.20 14.42 24.96
N SER A 17 13.75 13.29 25.42
CA SER A 17 13.20 11.94 25.55
C SER A 17 13.35 11.01 24.34
N VAL A 18 14.19 10.01 24.58
CA VAL A 18 14.70 8.98 23.68
C VAL A 18 13.57 8.10 23.15
N ALA A 19 13.09 8.40 21.95
CA ALA A 19 12.36 7.44 21.12
C ALA A 19 12.84 7.63 19.68
N PHE A 20 13.77 6.77 19.27
CA PHE A 20 14.28 6.68 17.92
C PHE A 20 13.11 6.33 16.99
N ARG A 21 12.43 7.34 16.44
CA ARG A 21 11.41 7.13 15.40
C ARG A 21 12.16 6.81 14.12
N ILE A 22 12.38 5.52 13.88
CA ILE A 22 12.68 5.03 12.53
C ILE A 22 11.44 5.38 11.71
N ILE A 23 11.51 6.45 10.92
CA ILE A 23 10.61 6.62 9.79
C ILE A 23 11.07 5.54 8.81
N ALA A 24 10.42 4.38 8.85
CA ALA A 24 10.56 3.39 7.80
C ALA A 24 9.96 4.01 6.54
N VAL A 25 10.78 4.77 5.81
CA VAL A 25 10.53 5.05 4.41
C VAL A 25 10.56 3.67 3.75
N SER A 26 9.43 3.24 3.18
CA SER A 26 9.41 1.98 2.45
C SER A 26 10.40 2.08 1.29
N ALA A 27 11.13 1.01 0.99
CA ALA A 27 12.11 1.01 -0.11
C ALA A 27 11.46 1.43 -1.45
N ALA A 28 10.18 1.16 -1.62
CA ALA A 28 9.38 1.63 -2.74
C ALA A 28 9.12 3.16 -2.77
N ALA A 29 8.99 3.83 -1.62
CA ALA A 29 8.88 5.29 -1.58
C ALA A 29 10.21 5.95 -1.98
N GLU A 30 11.34 5.32 -1.66
CA GLU A 30 12.68 5.71 -2.14
C GLU A 30 12.83 5.55 -3.66
N LEU A 31 12.10 4.60 -4.26
CA LEU A 31 11.96 4.42 -5.72
C LEU A 31 10.93 5.35 -6.38
N GLY A 32 10.25 6.19 -5.60
CA GLY A 32 9.24 7.13 -6.09
C GLY A 32 7.84 6.52 -6.27
N TYR A 33 7.57 5.32 -5.75
CA TYR A 33 6.22 4.77 -5.71
C TYR A 33 5.44 5.39 -4.55
N VAL A 34 4.63 6.39 -4.86
CA VAL A 34 3.80 7.07 -3.87
C VAL A 34 2.66 6.15 -3.39
N PRO A 35 2.30 6.21 -2.09
CA PRO A 35 1.10 5.55 -1.58
C PRO A 35 -0.14 5.96 -2.37
N GLN A 36 -0.98 5.00 -2.70
CA GLN A 36 -2.28 5.22 -3.35
C GLN A 36 -3.37 5.20 -2.29
N ILE A 37 -4.33 6.13 -2.38
CA ILE A 37 -5.40 6.29 -1.40
C ILE A 37 -6.75 6.25 -2.10
N SER A 38 -7.67 5.47 -1.57
CA SER A 38 -9.09 5.51 -1.93
C SER A 38 -9.93 5.75 -0.67
N ASN A 39 -11.02 6.51 -0.80
CA ASN A 39 -11.98 6.70 0.28
C ASN A 39 -13.40 6.52 -0.28
N GLU A 40 -13.96 5.36 0.01
CA GLU A 40 -15.26 4.95 -0.51
C GLU A 40 -16.08 4.33 0.61
N ARG A 41 -17.37 4.69 0.65
CA ARG A 41 -18.34 4.14 1.62
C ARG A 41 -17.86 4.27 3.08
N GLY A 42 -17.19 5.37 3.40
CA GLY A 42 -16.71 5.68 4.75
C GLY A 42 -15.52 4.83 5.23
N VAL A 43 -14.81 4.16 4.31
CA VAL A 43 -13.55 3.46 4.60
C VAL A 43 -12.45 4.08 3.76
N LYS A 44 -11.41 4.59 4.42
CA LYS A 44 -10.17 5.01 3.76
C LYS A 44 -9.25 3.80 3.66
N VAL A 45 -8.74 3.55 2.46
CA VAL A 45 -7.75 2.51 2.17
C VAL A 45 -6.52 3.17 1.60
N THR A 46 -5.39 3.00 2.26
CA THR A 46 -4.08 3.43 1.79
C THR A 46 -3.27 2.19 1.45
N VAL A 47 -2.67 2.17 0.26
CA VAL A 47 -1.86 1.06 -0.23
C VAL A 47 -0.49 1.58 -0.64
N THR A 48 0.55 0.93 -0.13
CA THR A 48 1.94 1.27 -0.39
C THR A 48 2.66 0.00 -0.81
N LEU A 49 3.15 -0.06 -2.06
CA LEU A 49 4.15 -1.05 -2.45
C LEU A 49 5.35 -0.88 -1.51
N GLN A 50 5.94 -1.95 -0.99
CA GLN A 50 7.00 -1.84 0.04
C GLN A 50 8.40 -2.07 -0.52
N ASN A 51 8.53 -2.98 -1.49
CA ASN A 51 9.81 -3.46 -1.98
C ASN A 51 9.99 -3.27 -3.49
N THR A 52 11.26 -3.32 -3.91
CA THR A 52 11.68 -3.21 -5.31
C THR A 52 11.33 -4.50 -6.05
N PRO A 53 10.47 -4.47 -7.08
CA PRO A 53 10.06 -5.68 -7.77
C PRO A 53 11.18 -6.52 -8.40
N ASN A 54 12.32 -5.89 -8.73
CA ASN A 54 13.47 -6.52 -9.39
C ASN A 54 14.44 -7.26 -8.47
N GLU A 55 14.35 -7.05 -7.17
CA GLU A 55 15.32 -7.59 -6.20
C GLU A 55 14.68 -8.54 -5.19
N ALA A 56 13.35 -8.68 -5.22
CA ALA A 56 12.59 -9.40 -4.21
C ALA A 56 11.99 -10.71 -4.74
N GLU A 57 12.03 -11.76 -3.92
CA GLU A 57 11.38 -13.05 -4.22
C GLU A 57 9.85 -13.00 -4.08
N ALA A 58 9.36 -12.03 -3.31
CA ALA A 58 7.95 -11.74 -3.08
C ALA A 58 7.72 -10.23 -3.14
N TRP A 59 6.53 -9.78 -3.50
CA TRP A 59 6.15 -8.38 -3.45
C TRP A 59 5.18 -8.13 -2.31
N ASP A 60 5.45 -7.10 -1.54
CA ASP A 60 4.70 -6.78 -0.33
C ASP A 60 3.98 -5.43 -0.51
N PHE A 61 2.68 -5.41 -0.24
CA PHE A 61 1.87 -4.21 -0.26
C PHE A 61 1.37 -3.95 1.16
N GLU A 62 1.86 -2.88 1.78
CA GLU A 62 1.27 -2.41 3.02
C GLU A 62 -0.11 -1.83 2.72
N VAL A 63 -1.12 -2.33 3.44
CA VAL A 63 -2.50 -1.86 3.35
C VAL A 63 -2.93 -1.35 4.71
N VAL A 64 -3.46 -0.13 4.74
CA VAL A 64 -4.06 0.49 5.92
C VAL A 64 -5.53 0.79 5.62
N LEU A 65 -6.43 0.22 6.42
CA LEU A 65 -7.87 0.46 6.38
C LEU A 65 -8.26 1.25 7.62
N GLU A 66 -8.98 2.35 7.44
CA GLU A 66 -9.47 3.18 8.53
C GLU A 66 -10.94 3.56 8.29
N THR A 67 -11.76 3.47 9.33
CA THR A 67 -13.17 3.86 9.29
C THR A 67 -13.67 4.25 10.68
N HIS A 68 -14.75 5.03 10.73
CA HIS A 68 -15.47 5.35 11.96
C HIS A 68 -16.93 4.90 11.93
N THR A 69 -17.32 4.12 10.91
CA THR A 69 -18.73 3.84 10.64
C THR A 69 -19.10 2.36 10.73
N LYS A 70 -18.13 1.44 10.56
CA LYS A 70 -18.38 0.00 10.56
C LYS A 70 -17.18 -0.82 11.02
N THR A 71 -17.43 -2.07 11.35
CA THR A 71 -16.38 -3.06 11.60
C THR A 71 -15.77 -3.57 10.30
N LEU A 72 -14.45 -3.72 10.27
CA LEU A 72 -13.67 -4.17 9.10
C LEU A 72 -13.45 -5.69 9.07
N ASN A 73 -14.45 -6.44 8.61
CA ASN A 73 -14.46 -7.91 8.67
C ASN A 73 -13.90 -8.63 7.42
N ASP A 74 -13.48 -7.89 6.40
CA ASP A 74 -13.02 -8.48 5.13
C ASP A 74 -11.79 -9.40 5.30
N ASP A 75 -11.81 -10.54 4.62
CA ASP A 75 -10.62 -11.39 4.45
C ASP A 75 -9.78 -10.84 3.29
N LEU A 76 -8.79 -10.01 3.62
CA LEU A 76 -8.00 -9.28 2.63
C LEU A 76 -7.21 -10.21 1.70
N ALA A 77 -6.86 -11.42 2.12
CA ALA A 77 -6.20 -12.39 1.25
C ALA A 77 -7.16 -12.95 0.19
N LYS A 78 -8.46 -13.06 0.50
CA LYS A 78 -9.49 -13.53 -0.44
C LYS A 78 -10.13 -12.41 -1.25
N SER A 79 -10.10 -11.18 -0.74
CA SER A 79 -10.78 -10.03 -1.35
C SER A 79 -9.86 -9.18 -2.23
N SER A 80 -8.64 -9.65 -2.48
CA SER A 80 -7.62 -8.90 -3.22
C SER A 80 -7.04 -9.70 -4.37
N VAL A 81 -6.72 -9.00 -5.46
CA VAL A 81 -6.07 -9.56 -6.65
C VAL A 81 -5.05 -8.55 -7.18
N LEU A 82 -3.87 -9.03 -7.54
CA LEU A 82 -2.89 -8.24 -8.28
C LEU A 82 -3.09 -8.51 -9.77
N ILE A 83 -3.23 -7.46 -10.57
CA ILE A 83 -3.21 -7.53 -12.03
C ILE A 83 -1.86 -7.01 -12.51
N ALA A 84 -1.15 -7.79 -13.30
CA ALA A 84 0.10 -7.40 -13.93
C ALA A 84 0.04 -7.73 -15.43
N ASP A 85 0.21 -6.71 -16.27
CA ASP A 85 0.09 -6.81 -17.73
C ASP A 85 -1.16 -7.60 -18.19
N GLY A 86 -2.31 -7.36 -17.51
CA GLY A 86 -3.59 -8.00 -17.81
C GLY A 86 -3.80 -9.40 -17.22
N ARG A 87 -2.81 -9.97 -16.53
CA ARG A 87 -2.90 -11.29 -15.88
C ARG A 87 -3.17 -11.14 -14.38
N GLN A 88 -4.00 -12.01 -13.82
CA GLN A 88 -4.35 -11.99 -12.40
C GLN A 88 -3.46 -12.91 -11.57
N TYR A 89 -3.10 -12.43 -10.38
CA TYR A 89 -2.28 -13.14 -9.39
C TYR A 89 -2.96 -13.02 -8.03
N LEU A 90 -3.09 -14.16 -7.35
CA LEU A 90 -3.66 -14.22 -6.01
C LEU A 90 -2.58 -13.94 -4.95
N PRO A 91 -2.96 -13.33 -3.81
CA PRO A 91 -2.04 -13.17 -2.68
C PRO A 91 -1.59 -14.53 -2.15
N LEU A 92 -0.34 -14.59 -1.69
CA LEU A 92 0.17 -15.68 -0.85
C LEU A 92 -0.48 -15.64 0.54
N GLY A 93 -0.86 -14.45 1.01
CA GLY A 93 -1.54 -14.27 2.28
C GLY A 93 -1.64 -12.81 2.73
N TRP A 94 -2.29 -12.64 3.88
CA TRP A 94 -2.35 -11.40 4.63
C TRP A 94 -1.58 -11.56 5.94
N GLU A 95 -0.61 -10.68 6.17
CA GLU A 95 0.17 -10.62 7.41
C GLU A 95 -0.14 -9.30 8.12
N GLY A 96 -1.01 -9.33 9.13
CA GLY A 96 -1.38 -8.12 9.88
C GLY A 96 -2.60 -8.31 10.75
N ALA A 97 -3.28 -7.20 11.07
CA ALA A 97 -4.45 -7.22 11.93
C ALA A 97 -5.55 -8.17 11.40
N PRO A 98 -6.09 -9.08 12.23
CA PRO A 98 -7.16 -9.99 11.82
C PRO A 98 -8.45 -9.21 11.51
N PRO A 99 -9.47 -9.85 10.89
CA PRO A 99 -10.80 -9.26 10.72
C PRO A 99 -11.37 -8.70 12.03
N GLY A 100 -11.98 -7.52 11.96
CA GLY A 100 -12.56 -6.81 13.10
C GLY A 100 -12.08 -5.36 13.25
N GLY A 101 -12.61 -4.67 14.26
CA GLY A 101 -12.20 -3.30 14.61
C GLY A 101 -12.53 -2.25 13.55
N HIS A 102 -11.92 -1.07 13.71
CA HIS A 102 -12.15 0.15 12.90
C HIS A 102 -10.87 0.67 12.22
N HIS A 103 -9.73 0.06 12.57
CA HIS A 103 -8.42 0.31 11.97
C HIS A 103 -7.73 -1.04 11.77
N ARG A 104 -7.27 -1.32 10.55
CA ARG A 104 -6.49 -2.53 10.24
C ARG A 104 -5.28 -2.14 9.42
N LYS A 105 -4.13 -2.73 9.76
CA LYS A 105 -2.87 -2.56 9.06
C LYS A 105 -2.19 -3.91 8.88
N GLY A 106 -1.53 -4.09 7.75
CA GLY A 106 -0.77 -5.30 7.45
C GLY A 106 -0.21 -5.29 6.02
N SER A 107 0.35 -6.43 5.62
CA SER A 107 0.93 -6.65 4.30
C SER A 107 0.14 -7.70 3.52
N LEU A 108 -0.24 -7.38 2.28
CA LEU A 108 -0.61 -8.36 1.27
C LEU A 108 0.63 -8.81 0.52
N ARG A 109 0.92 -10.10 0.56
CA ARG A 109 2.12 -10.67 -0.06
C ARG A 109 1.78 -11.38 -1.36
N PHE A 110 2.59 -11.20 -2.38
CA PHE A 110 2.46 -11.87 -3.68
C PHE A 110 3.79 -12.51 -4.05
N LYS A 111 3.77 -13.58 -4.85
CA LYS A 111 4.98 -14.09 -5.48
C LYS A 111 5.50 -13.03 -6.46
N ALA A 112 6.81 -12.82 -6.52
CA ALA A 112 7.39 -11.94 -7.52
C ALA A 112 7.08 -12.44 -8.95
N ILE A 113 6.86 -11.49 -9.86
CA ILE A 113 6.49 -11.77 -11.25
C ILE A 113 7.72 -11.54 -12.13
N ALA A 114 8.09 -12.57 -12.89
CA ALA A 114 9.21 -12.54 -13.83
C ALA A 114 8.72 -12.94 -15.25
N PRO A 115 9.08 -12.18 -16.30
CA PRO A 115 9.81 -10.91 -16.25
C PRO A 115 9.01 -9.81 -15.53
N GLN A 116 9.70 -8.76 -15.07
CA GLN A 116 9.05 -7.64 -14.39
C GLN A 116 8.01 -7.00 -15.34
N PRO A 117 6.74 -6.88 -14.90
CA PRO A 117 5.71 -6.22 -15.68
C PRO A 117 5.93 -4.71 -15.71
N GLN A 118 5.41 -4.04 -16.74
CA GLN A 118 5.51 -2.58 -16.84
C GLN A 118 4.48 -1.89 -15.95
N ILE A 119 3.29 -2.50 -15.82
CA ILE A 119 2.19 -1.94 -15.04
C ILE A 119 1.64 -3.00 -14.10
N ILE A 120 1.40 -2.57 -12.86
CA ILE A 120 0.68 -3.37 -11.87
C ILE A 120 -0.52 -2.60 -11.32
N GLU A 121 -1.57 -3.34 -10.99
CA GLU A 121 -2.77 -2.86 -10.36
C GLU A 121 -3.17 -3.80 -9.21
N LEU A 122 -3.13 -3.31 -7.98
CA LEU A 122 -3.72 -4.02 -6.84
C LEU A 122 -5.20 -3.63 -6.73
N GLN A 123 -6.07 -4.63 -6.84
CA GLN A 123 -7.51 -4.49 -6.66
C GLN A 123 -7.90 -5.07 -5.30
N ILE A 124 -8.62 -4.29 -4.49
CA ILE A 124 -9.19 -4.72 -3.20
C ILE A 124 -10.69 -4.45 -3.24
N ARG A 125 -11.51 -5.47 -3.02
CA ARG A 125 -12.97 -5.33 -2.96
C ARG A 125 -13.44 -5.56 -1.53
N LEU A 126 -13.86 -4.52 -0.82
CA LEU A 126 -14.41 -4.66 0.52
C LEU A 126 -15.91 -4.98 0.47
N ALA A 127 -16.44 -5.52 1.56
CA ALA A 127 -17.85 -5.82 1.70
C ALA A 127 -18.70 -4.56 1.48
N GLY A 128 -19.62 -4.68 0.52
CA GLY A 128 -20.50 -3.60 0.07
C GLY A 128 -19.95 -2.79 -1.10
N ASP A 129 -18.71 -2.95 -1.52
CA ASP A 129 -18.19 -2.27 -2.70
C ASP A 129 -18.79 -2.88 -3.99
N ALA A 130 -19.34 -2.03 -4.87
CA ALA A 130 -19.92 -2.47 -6.15
C ALA A 130 -18.84 -2.91 -7.15
N SER A 131 -17.67 -2.28 -7.09
CA SER A 131 -16.46 -2.59 -7.87
C SER A 131 -15.23 -2.61 -6.94
N PRO A 132 -14.11 -3.24 -7.33
CA PRO A 132 -12.89 -3.18 -6.54
C PRO A 132 -12.32 -1.76 -6.54
N ARG A 133 -11.60 -1.43 -5.47
CA ARG A 133 -10.76 -0.23 -5.37
C ARG A 133 -9.42 -0.54 -6.02
N SER A 134 -8.99 0.30 -6.95
CA SER A 134 -7.79 0.07 -7.75
C SER A 134 -6.63 0.98 -7.33
N SER A 135 -5.46 0.39 -7.09
CA SER A 135 -4.20 1.10 -6.86
C SER A 135 -3.21 0.71 -7.96
N LYS A 136 -2.67 1.67 -8.70
CA LYS A 136 -1.85 1.42 -9.91
C LYS A 136 -0.46 2.00 -9.79
N TRP A 137 0.53 1.25 -10.27
CA TRP A 137 1.92 1.70 -10.36
C TRP A 137 2.51 1.33 -11.72
N LEU A 138 3.28 2.25 -12.28
CA LEU A 138 4.20 2.00 -13.39
C LEU A 138 5.53 1.56 -12.79
N LEU A 139 5.99 0.37 -13.11
CA LEU A 139 7.28 -0.12 -12.64
C LEU A 139 8.39 0.34 -13.59
N LYS A 140 9.53 0.72 -13.03
CA LYS A 140 10.75 1.08 -13.78
C LYS A 140 11.71 -0.10 -13.85
#